data_AF-A0A957ADM3-F1
#
_entry.id   AF-A0A957ADM3-F1
#
_cell.length_a   1.000
_cell.length_b   1.000
_cell.length_c   1.000
_cell.angle_alpha   90.00
_cell.angle_beta   90.00
_cell.angle_gamma   90.00
#
_symmetry.space_group_name_H-M   'P 1'
#
loop_
_entity.id
_entity.type
_entity.pdbx_description
1 polymer ?
#
loop_
_entity_poly.entity_id
_entity_poly.type
_entity_poly.pdbx_seq_one_letter_code
_entity_poly.pdbx_strand_id
1 'polypeptide(L)'
;QVLRSACRQEDFVARTGGDEFVILMEDADVTAAIAVGDRIHAALADAHREIEGAPTRIGVSIGVAVAPSDAVSTADLLHAADQAMYDAKFAGGQRTRTASERTGGAEPRTLRGRGTRLADTLIRALVAGATSEEMNALSLAQRWAATIAGRADLPPESIPELRLVIAAEATKRFRMPKGDRDQLLAQHLVEQVREDWQSLPSPAFEYLNLLATALVEVAWLSMPAPSGEGLPLKEALQSISGTYEDALDLPIWPILVEVVLTVGERRKRQAA
;
A
#
# COMPACT_ATOMS: atom_id res chain seq x y z
N GLN A 1 -19.50 1.44 7.05
CA GLN A 1 -20.31 2.46 7.74
C GLN A 1 -20.04 2.49 9.24
N VAL A 2 -20.19 1.39 9.98
CA VAL A 2 -19.93 1.33 11.44
C VAL A 2 -18.54 1.85 11.83
N LEU A 3 -17.49 1.37 11.16
CA LEU A 3 -16.12 1.81 11.46
C LEU A 3 -15.95 3.33 11.28
N ARG A 4 -16.46 3.88 10.17
CA ARG A 4 -16.41 5.33 9.90
C ARG A 4 -17.13 6.17 10.95
N SER A 5 -18.30 5.73 11.40
CA SER A 5 -19.04 6.47 12.44
C SER A 5 -18.38 6.41 13.81
N ALA A 6 -17.53 5.42 14.08
CA ALA A 6 -16.80 5.30 15.34
C ALA A 6 -15.49 6.11 15.34
N CYS A 7 -14.97 6.48 14.18
CA CYS A 7 -13.71 7.22 14.06
C CYS A 7 -13.97 8.73 13.98
N ARG A 8 -12.93 9.54 14.23
CA ARG A 8 -12.95 10.97 13.92
C ARG A 8 -13.08 11.15 12.42
N GLN A 9 -13.39 12.37 12.00
CA GLN A 9 -13.52 12.63 10.57
C GLN A 9 -12.19 12.30 9.88
N GLU A 10 -11.06 12.73 10.48
CA GLU A 10 -9.67 12.67 10.01
C GLU A 10 -9.00 11.31 10.01
N ASP A 11 -9.56 10.35 10.74
CA ASP A 11 -9.01 9.01 10.77
C ASP A 11 -9.19 8.33 9.39
N PHE A 12 -8.13 7.67 8.91
CA PHE A 12 -8.21 6.79 7.75
C PHE A 12 -8.95 5.52 8.15
N VAL A 13 -9.90 5.06 7.34
CA VAL A 13 -10.54 3.75 7.55
C VAL A 13 -10.63 3.04 6.22
N ALA A 14 -9.98 1.89 6.11
CA ALA A 14 -9.98 1.17 4.85
C ALA A 14 -10.10 -0.35 5.05
N ARG A 15 -10.64 -1.02 4.03
CA ARG A 15 -10.77 -2.47 3.99
C ARG A 15 -9.59 -3.04 3.21
N THR A 16 -8.82 -3.91 3.85
CA THR A 16 -7.59 -4.45 3.26
C THR A 16 -7.83 -5.66 2.38
N GLY A 17 -8.89 -6.43 2.70
CA GLY A 17 -9.34 -7.60 1.97
C GLY A 17 -10.11 -8.55 2.89
N GLY A 18 -11.03 -9.35 2.34
CA GLY A 18 -11.83 -10.27 3.17
C GLY A 18 -12.58 -9.53 4.28
N ASP A 19 -12.46 -9.99 5.53
CA ASP A 19 -13.05 -9.40 6.73
C ASP A 19 -12.12 -8.41 7.47
N GLU A 20 -11.02 -7.99 6.83
CA GLU A 20 -9.96 -7.21 7.46
C GLU A 20 -10.05 -5.72 7.12
N PHE A 21 -9.85 -4.91 8.15
CA PHE A 21 -9.89 -3.45 8.10
C PHE A 21 -8.71 -2.85 8.84
N VAL A 22 -8.27 -1.68 8.39
CA VAL A 22 -7.25 -0.86 9.05
C VAL A 22 -7.87 0.50 9.35
N ILE A 23 -7.55 1.00 10.53
CA ILE A 23 -7.83 2.38 10.94
C ILE A 23 -6.47 3.02 11.25
N LEU A 24 -6.18 4.14 10.61
CA LEU A 24 -5.02 4.96 10.94
C LEU A 24 -5.49 6.26 11.57
N MET A 25 -4.89 6.62 12.69
CA MET A 25 -5.21 7.80 13.47
C MET A 25 -3.93 8.62 13.63
N GLU A 26 -3.92 9.84 13.09
CA GLU A 26 -2.85 10.81 13.33
C GLU A 26 -3.07 11.49 14.68
N ASP A 27 -1.98 11.91 15.33
CA ASP A 27 -1.98 12.61 16.62
C ASP A 27 -2.85 11.92 17.69
N ALA A 28 -2.81 10.58 17.71
CA ALA A 28 -3.57 9.74 18.60
C ALA A 28 -2.66 8.89 19.48
N ASP A 29 -2.94 8.88 20.78
CA ASP A 29 -2.30 7.98 21.72
C ASP A 29 -3.08 6.66 21.85
N VAL A 30 -2.53 5.74 22.65
CA VAL A 30 -3.14 4.43 22.88
C VAL A 30 -4.55 4.55 23.48
N THR A 31 -4.78 5.55 24.33
CA THR A 31 -6.07 5.81 24.97
C THR A 31 -7.12 6.17 23.94
N ALA A 32 -6.80 7.07 23.01
CA ALA A 32 -7.68 7.47 21.92
C ALA A 32 -8.02 6.29 21.00
N ALA A 33 -7.02 5.47 20.66
CA ALA A 33 -7.22 4.28 19.84
C ALA A 33 -8.11 3.22 20.52
N ILE A 34 -7.91 2.97 21.83
CA ILE A 34 -8.79 2.07 22.61
C ILE A 34 -10.23 2.61 22.60
N ALA A 35 -10.42 3.91 22.82
CA ALA A 35 -11.74 4.52 22.82
C ALA A 35 -12.47 4.38 21.46
N VAL A 36 -11.75 4.44 20.33
CA VAL A 36 -12.32 4.09 19.02
C VAL A 36 -12.72 2.62 18.97
N GLY A 37 -11.86 1.71 19.46
CA GLY A 37 -12.17 0.29 19.55
C GLY A 37 -13.44 -0.01 20.34
N ASP A 38 -13.60 0.62 21.50
CA ASP A 38 -14.80 0.47 22.34
C ASP A 38 -16.07 0.96 21.63
N ARG A 39 -16.00 2.09 20.92
CA ARG A 39 -17.11 2.58 20.10
C ARG A 39 -17.47 1.61 18.97
N ILE A 40 -16.47 0.98 18.34
CA ILE A 40 -16.71 -0.03 17.31
C ILE A 40 -17.40 -1.25 17.90
N HIS A 41 -16.93 -1.77 19.04
CA HIS A 41 -17.57 -2.92 19.71
C HIS A 41 -19.01 -2.62 20.09
N ALA A 42 -19.27 -1.45 20.68
CA ALA A 42 -20.61 -1.01 21.04
C ALA A 42 -21.53 -0.91 19.81
N ALA A 43 -21.06 -0.25 18.74
CA ALA A 43 -21.85 -0.08 17.52
C ALA A 43 -22.14 -1.41 16.80
N LEU A 44 -21.24 -2.39 16.87
CA LEU A 44 -21.48 -3.74 16.34
C LEU A 44 -22.40 -4.57 17.23
N ALA A 45 -22.34 -4.38 18.55
CA ALA A 45 -23.23 -5.04 19.49
C ALA A 45 -24.69 -4.56 19.33
N ASP A 46 -24.89 -3.28 19.07
CA ASP A 46 -26.23 -2.68 18.87
C ASP A 46 -26.77 -2.93 17.46
N ALA A 47 -25.89 -3.19 16.49
CA ALA A 47 -26.28 -3.47 15.12
C ALA A 47 -26.94 -4.85 15.01
N HIS A 48 -28.28 -4.87 15.03
CA HIS A 48 -29.06 -6.02 14.63
C HIS A 48 -28.91 -6.18 13.10
N ARG A 49 -28.07 -7.12 12.69
CA ARG A 49 -27.82 -7.41 11.27
C ARG A 49 -28.57 -8.67 10.89
N GLU A 50 -29.35 -8.58 9.83
CA GLU A 50 -29.98 -9.72 9.20
C GLU A 50 -29.15 -10.08 7.96
N ILE A 51 -28.62 -11.30 7.93
CA ILE A 51 -27.87 -11.84 6.79
C ILE A 51 -28.66 -13.04 6.31
N GLU A 52 -29.08 -13.02 5.04
CA GLU A 52 -29.91 -14.08 4.44
C GLU A 52 -31.20 -14.40 5.23
N GLY A 53 -31.81 -13.39 5.86
CA GLY A 53 -33.03 -13.58 6.65
C GLY A 53 -32.80 -14.10 8.08
N ALA A 54 -31.54 -14.21 8.52
CA ALA A 54 -31.18 -14.68 9.85
C ALA A 54 -30.52 -13.57 10.70
N PRO A 55 -30.96 -13.35 11.96
CA PRO A 55 -30.30 -12.44 12.87
C PRO A 55 -28.89 -12.96 13.15
N THR A 56 -27.90 -12.18 12.73
CA THR A 56 -26.48 -12.54 12.81
C THR A 56 -25.75 -11.52 13.67
N ARG A 57 -25.09 -12.00 14.72
CA ARG A 57 -24.24 -11.17 15.56
C ARG A 57 -22.86 -11.09 14.94
N ILE A 58 -22.44 -9.88 14.59
CA ILE A 58 -21.10 -9.62 14.04
C ILE A 58 -20.24 -9.07 15.18
N GLY A 59 -19.04 -9.63 15.35
CA GLY A 59 -18.03 -9.11 16.27
C GLY A 59 -16.72 -8.86 15.54
N VAL A 60 -15.82 -8.10 16.16
CA VAL A 60 -14.50 -7.78 15.60
C VAL A 60 -13.43 -8.00 16.66
N SER A 61 -12.23 -8.40 16.24
CA SER A 61 -11.04 -8.38 17.12
C SER A 61 -10.15 -7.25 16.65
N ILE A 62 -9.73 -6.38 17.57
CA ILE A 62 -8.99 -5.16 17.26
C ILE A 62 -7.62 -5.25 17.92
N GLY A 63 -6.58 -4.94 17.16
CA GLY A 63 -5.22 -4.77 17.66
C GLY A 63 -4.79 -3.32 17.48
N VAL A 64 -4.17 -2.76 18.52
CA VAL A 64 -3.72 -1.36 18.56
C VAL A 64 -2.21 -1.32 18.72
N ALA A 65 -1.54 -0.47 17.95
CA ALA A 65 -0.15 -0.10 18.14
C ALA A 65 0.01 1.40 17.89
N VAL A 66 0.95 2.03 18.60
CA VAL A 66 1.20 3.47 18.59
C VAL A 66 2.67 3.75 18.29
N ALA A 67 2.94 4.64 17.35
CA ALA A 67 4.27 5.16 17.11
C ALA A 67 4.54 6.39 17.99
N PRO A 68 5.78 6.62 18.46
CA PRO A 68 6.96 5.77 18.27
C PRO A 68 7.09 4.64 19.33
N SER A 69 6.16 4.54 20.29
CA SER A 69 6.33 3.68 21.48
C SER A 69 6.37 2.18 21.20
N ASP A 70 5.53 1.70 20.28
CA ASP A 70 5.43 0.29 19.92
C ASP A 70 6.29 -0.04 18.68
N ALA A 71 6.54 0.95 17.83
CA ALA A 71 7.34 0.85 16.61
C ALA A 71 7.68 2.24 16.05
N VAL A 72 8.80 2.32 15.32
CA VAL A 72 9.26 3.56 14.66
C VAL A 72 9.02 3.57 13.14
N SER A 73 8.87 2.40 12.51
CA SER A 73 8.57 2.28 11.08
C SER A 73 7.09 1.92 10.88
N THR A 74 6.53 2.36 9.75
CA THR A 74 5.14 2.02 9.37
C THR A 74 4.93 0.50 9.29
N ALA A 75 5.91 -0.23 8.73
CA ALA A 75 5.85 -1.69 8.61
C ALA A 75 5.80 -2.39 9.98
N ASP A 76 6.64 -1.95 10.92
CA ASP A 76 6.69 -2.52 12.27
C ASP A 76 5.46 -2.14 13.10
N LEU A 77 4.91 -0.94 12.89
CA LEU A 77 3.70 -0.48 13.58
C LEU A 77 2.49 -1.33 13.21
N LEU A 78 2.29 -1.59 11.91
CA LEU A 78 1.28 -2.52 11.44
C LEU A 78 1.50 -3.92 11.96
N HIS A 79 2.76 -4.37 11.99
CA HIS A 79 3.08 -5.69 12.50
C HIS A 79 2.69 -5.82 13.98
N ALA A 80 3.02 -4.82 14.80
CA ALA A 80 2.63 -4.75 16.20
C ALA A 80 1.09 -4.76 16.37
N ALA A 81 0.36 -3.95 15.58
CA ALA A 81 -1.10 -3.92 15.62
C ALA A 81 -1.72 -5.27 15.21
N ASP A 82 -1.19 -5.91 14.16
CA ASP A 82 -1.66 -7.19 13.68
C ASP A 82 -1.42 -8.33 14.68
N GLN A 83 -0.27 -8.33 15.36
CA GLN A 83 0.00 -9.27 16.46
C GLN A 83 -0.97 -9.07 17.62
N ALA A 84 -1.20 -7.82 18.03
CA ALA A 84 -2.17 -7.52 19.08
C ALA A 84 -3.59 -7.99 18.70
N MET A 85 -3.98 -7.83 17.42
CA MET A 85 -5.27 -8.33 16.92
C MET A 85 -5.36 -9.85 17.01
N TYR A 86 -4.26 -10.56 16.72
CA TYR A 86 -4.20 -12.00 16.90
C TYR A 86 -4.32 -12.41 18.37
N ASP A 87 -3.63 -11.75 19.27
CA ASP A 87 -3.75 -11.99 20.71
C ASP A 87 -5.21 -11.76 21.17
N ALA A 88 -5.88 -10.75 20.61
CA ALA A 88 -7.31 -10.54 20.82
C ALA A 88 -8.15 -11.71 20.32
N LYS A 89 -7.87 -12.26 19.12
CA LYS A 89 -8.53 -13.47 18.59
C LYS A 89 -8.28 -14.70 19.49
N PHE A 90 -7.04 -14.98 19.87
CA PHE A 90 -6.69 -16.16 20.66
C PHE A 90 -7.22 -16.11 22.09
N ALA A 91 -7.39 -14.92 22.66
CA ALA A 91 -8.04 -14.78 23.97
C ALA A 91 -9.58 -15.04 23.91
N GLY A 92 -10.16 -15.36 22.74
CA GLY A 92 -11.60 -15.59 22.53
C GLY A 92 -12.33 -14.58 21.63
N GLY A 93 -11.59 -13.72 20.92
CA GLY A 93 -12.13 -12.68 20.03
C GLY A 93 -12.92 -11.55 20.70
N GLN A 94 -13.56 -10.71 19.87
CA GLN A 94 -14.52 -9.67 20.31
C GLN A 94 -13.97 -8.69 21.35
N ARG A 95 -12.70 -8.31 21.19
CA ARG A 95 -12.02 -7.40 22.10
C ARG A 95 -10.92 -6.61 21.42
N THR A 96 -10.45 -5.60 22.14
CA THR A 96 -9.26 -4.83 21.79
C THR A 96 -8.06 -5.33 22.61
N ARG A 97 -6.89 -5.39 21.98
CA ARG A 97 -5.60 -5.62 22.62
C ARG A 97 -4.61 -4.59 22.11
N THR A 98 -3.70 -4.15 22.95
CA THR A 98 -2.60 -3.27 22.55
C THR A 98 -1.32 -4.07 22.37
N ALA A 99 -0.40 -3.56 21.55
CA ALA A 99 0.91 -4.16 21.35
C ALA A 99 1.75 -4.17 22.65
N SER A 100 1.54 -3.18 23.52
CA SER A 100 2.22 -3.06 24.81
C SER A 100 1.75 -4.06 25.88
N GLU A 101 0.56 -4.66 25.74
CA GLU A 101 -0.01 -5.65 26.68
C GLU A 101 0.57 -7.07 26.53
N ARG A 102 1.54 -7.27 25.63
CA ARG A 102 2.08 -8.61 25.32
C ARG A 102 2.79 -9.23 26.53
N THR A 103 2.23 -10.33 27.02
CA THR A 103 2.92 -11.24 27.95
C THR A 103 3.66 -12.29 27.11
N GLY A 104 4.98 -12.31 27.15
CA GLY A 104 5.81 -13.17 26.28
C GLY A 104 5.37 -14.63 26.31
N GLY A 105 5.06 -15.21 25.14
CA GLY A 105 4.55 -16.58 25.09
C GLY A 105 3.92 -17.05 23.78
N ALA A 106 4.46 -16.67 22.63
CA ALA A 106 4.26 -17.42 21.39
C ALA A 106 5.45 -17.12 20.48
N GLU A 107 6.19 -18.15 20.06
CA GLU A 107 7.17 -17.98 18.99
C GLU A 107 6.49 -17.37 17.76
N PRO A 108 7.09 -16.36 17.12
CA PRO A 108 6.49 -15.66 16.00
C PRO A 108 6.31 -16.65 14.85
N ARG A 109 5.06 -17.06 14.61
CA ARG A 109 4.69 -17.57 13.28
C ARG A 109 4.77 -16.37 12.36
N THR A 110 5.90 -16.25 11.68
CA THR A 110 6.33 -15.05 10.96
C THR A 110 5.26 -14.59 9.97
N LEU A 111 4.58 -13.51 10.32
CA LEU A 111 3.73 -12.72 9.43
C LEU A 111 4.55 -11.64 8.71
N ARG A 112 5.75 -12.00 8.23
CA ARG A 112 6.56 -11.17 7.30
C ARG A 112 5.82 -10.88 5.98
N GLY A 113 4.61 -11.42 5.78
CA GLY A 113 3.75 -11.22 4.62
C GLY A 113 2.58 -10.24 4.80
N ARG A 114 2.62 -9.28 5.76
CA ARG A 114 1.50 -8.34 6.02
C ARG A 114 1.76 -6.85 5.82
N GLY A 115 3.00 -6.38 5.63
CA GLY A 115 3.26 -5.03 5.12
C GLY A 115 2.59 -4.79 3.75
N THR A 116 2.40 -5.86 2.98
CA THR A 116 1.56 -5.91 1.77
C THR A 116 0.14 -5.40 1.99
N ARG A 117 -0.50 -5.69 3.13
CA ARG A 117 -1.91 -5.35 3.33
C ARG A 117 -2.14 -3.86 3.45
N LEU A 118 -1.30 -3.12 4.18
CA LEU A 118 -1.44 -1.66 4.21
C LEU A 118 -1.12 -1.07 2.83
N ALA A 119 0.02 -1.46 2.23
CA ALA A 119 0.38 -0.97 0.90
C ALA A 119 -0.74 -1.23 -0.13
N ASP A 120 -1.29 -2.44 -0.18
CA ASP A 120 -2.41 -2.80 -1.05
C ASP A 120 -3.66 -1.96 -0.76
N THR A 121 -3.90 -1.63 0.51
CA THR A 121 -5.05 -0.81 0.94
C THR A 121 -4.88 0.65 0.54
N LEU A 122 -3.70 1.20 0.76
CA LEU A 122 -3.35 2.56 0.34
C LEU A 122 -3.35 2.66 -1.18
N ILE A 123 -2.82 1.67 -1.90
CA ILE A 123 -2.92 1.59 -3.37
C ILE A 123 -4.39 1.63 -3.80
N ARG A 124 -5.28 0.82 -3.18
CA ARG A 124 -6.72 0.84 -3.51
C ARG A 124 -7.36 2.21 -3.26
N ALA A 125 -7.01 2.86 -2.16
CA ALA A 125 -7.52 4.20 -1.84
C ALA A 125 -6.98 5.25 -2.82
N LEU A 126 -5.69 5.19 -3.17
CA LEU A 126 -5.05 6.09 -4.13
C LEU A 126 -5.70 6.05 -5.50
N VAL A 127 -6.07 4.85 -5.98
CA VAL A 127 -6.56 4.62 -7.33
C VAL A 127 -8.08 4.48 -7.40
N ALA A 128 -8.79 4.82 -6.32
CA ALA A 128 -10.24 4.80 -6.28
C ALA A 128 -10.80 5.73 -7.37
N GLY A 129 -11.59 5.17 -8.29
CA GLY A 129 -12.15 5.91 -9.44
C GLY A 129 -11.31 5.88 -10.72
N ALA A 130 -10.16 5.20 -10.73
CA ALA A 130 -9.36 5.03 -11.94
C ALA A 130 -10.09 4.18 -13.01
N THR A 131 -9.84 4.48 -14.29
CA THR A 131 -10.36 3.70 -15.42
C THR A 131 -9.62 2.36 -15.58
N SER A 132 -10.18 1.48 -16.41
CA SER A 132 -9.55 0.19 -16.72
C SER A 132 -8.19 0.36 -17.39
N GLU A 133 -8.03 1.34 -18.28
CA GLU A 133 -6.76 1.67 -18.93
C GLU A 133 -5.73 2.19 -17.93
N GLU A 134 -6.15 3.07 -17.02
CA GLU A 134 -5.33 3.59 -15.92
C GLU A 134 -4.81 2.45 -15.03
N MET A 135 -5.70 1.53 -14.66
CA MET A 135 -5.36 0.35 -13.86
C MET A 135 -4.44 -0.63 -14.59
N ASN A 136 -4.56 -0.76 -15.91
CA ASN A 136 -3.68 -1.61 -16.71
C ASN A 136 -2.25 -1.07 -16.78
N ALA A 137 -2.09 0.25 -16.94
CA ALA A 137 -0.78 0.90 -16.91
C ALA A 137 -0.11 0.72 -15.56
N LEU A 138 -0.85 1.02 -14.47
CA LEU A 138 -0.35 0.85 -13.10
C LEU A 138 0.07 -0.59 -12.83
N SER A 139 -0.78 -1.56 -13.21
CA SER A 139 -0.49 -2.98 -13.02
C SER A 139 0.78 -3.40 -13.76
N LEU A 140 1.06 -2.83 -14.93
CA LEU A 140 2.31 -3.07 -15.64
C LEU A 140 3.51 -2.50 -14.89
N ALA A 141 3.45 -1.25 -14.43
CA ALA A 141 4.52 -0.64 -13.67
C ALA A 141 4.82 -1.40 -12.35
N GLN A 142 3.78 -1.79 -11.61
CA GLN A 142 3.92 -2.53 -10.34
C GLN A 142 4.48 -3.94 -10.51
N ARG A 143 4.35 -4.57 -11.69
CA ARG A 143 4.98 -5.87 -11.97
C ARG A 143 6.51 -5.78 -11.98
N TRP A 144 7.07 -4.60 -12.24
CA TRP A 144 8.51 -4.39 -12.27
C TRP A 144 9.13 -4.22 -10.87
N ALA A 145 8.33 -3.88 -9.85
CA ALA A 145 8.80 -3.56 -8.51
C ALA A 145 9.68 -4.67 -7.88
N ALA A 146 9.26 -5.94 -7.95
CA ALA A 146 10.01 -7.05 -7.34
C ALA A 146 11.34 -7.31 -8.05
N THR A 147 11.37 -7.23 -9.38
CA THR A 147 12.61 -7.41 -10.16
C THR A 147 13.58 -6.28 -9.89
N ILE A 148 13.10 -5.04 -9.83
CA ILE A 148 13.91 -3.87 -9.50
C ILE A 148 14.50 -4.02 -8.11
N ALA A 149 13.68 -4.33 -7.10
CA ALA A 149 14.16 -4.50 -5.74
C ALA A 149 15.30 -5.53 -5.68
N GLY A 150 15.14 -6.68 -6.35
CA GLY A 150 16.21 -7.69 -6.41
C GLY A 150 17.47 -7.25 -7.17
N ARG A 151 17.36 -6.38 -8.18
CA ARG A 151 18.53 -5.88 -8.94
C ARG A 151 19.22 -4.69 -8.29
N ALA A 152 18.49 -3.91 -7.51
CA ALA A 152 18.99 -2.78 -6.75
C ALA A 152 19.44 -3.16 -5.33
N ASP A 153 19.54 -4.46 -5.04
CA ASP A 153 19.91 -5.03 -3.73
C ASP A 153 19.07 -4.47 -2.58
N LEU A 154 17.78 -4.23 -2.86
CA LEU A 154 16.84 -3.75 -1.86
C LEU A 154 16.26 -4.92 -1.06
N PRO A 155 15.95 -4.68 0.23
CA PRO A 155 15.26 -5.68 1.04
C PRO A 155 13.93 -6.09 0.39
N PRO A 156 13.51 -7.36 0.46
CA PRO A 156 12.21 -7.80 -0.04
C PRO A 156 11.02 -7.03 0.55
N GLU A 157 11.16 -6.53 1.79
CA GLU A 157 10.19 -5.70 2.48
C GLU A 157 9.96 -4.33 1.84
N SER A 158 10.87 -3.84 0.98
CA SER A 158 10.69 -2.59 0.23
C SER A 158 9.77 -2.75 -0.99
N ILE A 159 9.44 -3.98 -1.40
CA ILE A 159 8.62 -4.23 -2.60
C ILE A 159 7.20 -3.63 -2.49
N PRO A 160 6.44 -3.83 -1.40
CA PRO A 160 5.11 -3.24 -1.25
C PRO A 160 5.14 -1.71 -1.22
N GLU A 161 6.14 -1.11 -0.58
CA GLU A 161 6.35 0.33 -0.52
C GLU A 161 6.67 0.89 -1.92
N LEU A 162 7.50 0.20 -2.71
CA LEU A 162 7.75 0.56 -4.11
C LEU A 162 6.49 0.47 -4.97
N ARG A 163 5.64 -0.52 -4.76
CA ARG A 163 4.33 -0.58 -5.44
C ARG A 163 3.42 0.58 -5.05
N LEU A 164 3.45 1.00 -3.78
CA LEU A 164 2.68 2.12 -3.27
C LEU A 164 3.16 3.44 -3.89
N VAL A 165 4.47 3.67 -3.92
CA VAL A 165 5.09 4.84 -4.56
C VAL A 165 4.78 4.89 -6.06
N ILE A 166 4.90 3.76 -6.77
CA ILE A 166 4.48 3.65 -8.18
C ILE A 166 3.01 4.01 -8.36
N ALA A 167 2.12 3.55 -7.46
CA ALA A 167 0.69 3.89 -7.53
C ALA A 167 0.45 5.39 -7.35
N ALA A 168 1.06 6.00 -6.32
CA ALA A 168 0.95 7.44 -6.09
C ALA A 168 1.43 8.24 -7.29
N GLU A 169 2.54 7.84 -7.90
CA GLU A 169 3.07 8.50 -9.10
C GLU A 169 2.14 8.34 -10.32
N ALA A 170 1.52 7.16 -10.48
CA ALA A 170 0.52 6.94 -11.52
C ALA A 170 -0.71 7.85 -11.34
N THR A 171 -1.14 8.12 -10.10
CA THR A 171 -2.31 8.98 -9.84
C THR A 171 -2.18 10.40 -10.37
N LYS A 172 -0.94 10.91 -10.54
CA LYS A 172 -0.70 12.24 -11.13
C LYS A 172 -1.19 12.35 -12.58
N ARG A 173 -1.36 11.22 -13.27
CA ARG A 173 -1.88 11.14 -14.64
C ARG A 173 -3.37 10.83 -14.71
N PHE A 174 -3.99 10.44 -13.60
CA PHE A 174 -5.38 10.01 -13.57
C PHE A 174 -6.35 11.19 -13.43
N ARG A 175 -7.56 11.07 -14.01
CA ARG A 175 -8.64 12.03 -13.73
C ARG A 175 -9.38 11.65 -12.45
N MET A 176 -8.79 12.01 -11.31
CA MET A 176 -9.32 11.60 -10.02
C MET A 176 -10.43 12.52 -9.49
N PRO A 177 -11.42 11.96 -8.76
CA PRO A 177 -12.41 12.77 -8.06
C PRO A 177 -11.73 13.67 -7.01
N LYS A 178 -11.92 14.99 -7.13
CA LYS A 178 -11.35 15.93 -6.15
C LYS A 178 -12.03 15.76 -4.80
N GLY A 179 -11.23 15.74 -3.73
CA GLY A 179 -11.74 15.78 -2.34
C GLY A 179 -12.15 14.42 -1.77
N ASP A 180 -11.77 13.31 -2.40
CA ASP A 180 -11.84 12.01 -1.73
C ASP A 180 -10.82 11.98 -0.58
N ARG A 181 -11.33 11.92 0.64
CA ARG A 181 -10.53 12.00 1.85
C ARG A 181 -9.55 10.84 1.96
N ASP A 182 -9.98 9.64 1.61
CA ASP A 182 -9.14 8.45 1.70
C ASP A 182 -7.98 8.54 0.73
N GLN A 183 -8.25 9.12 -0.43
CA GLN A 183 -7.23 9.38 -1.43
C GLN A 183 -6.22 10.43 -0.94
N LEU A 184 -6.68 11.54 -0.37
CA LEU A 184 -5.80 12.59 0.18
C LEU A 184 -4.92 12.07 1.32
N LEU A 185 -5.50 11.28 2.22
CA LEU A 185 -4.76 10.70 3.33
C LEU A 185 -3.79 9.63 2.83
N ALA A 186 -4.19 8.78 1.88
CA ALA A 186 -3.27 7.83 1.27
C ALA A 186 -2.11 8.55 0.56
N GLN A 187 -2.35 9.69 -0.11
CA GLN A 187 -1.30 10.53 -0.68
C GLN A 187 -0.35 11.04 0.41
N HIS A 188 -0.86 11.58 1.52
CA HIS A 188 -0.04 12.03 2.64
C HIS A 188 0.87 10.92 3.20
N LEU A 189 0.31 9.72 3.40
CA LEU A 189 1.05 8.58 3.92
C LEU A 189 2.12 8.07 2.94
N VAL A 190 1.89 8.18 1.62
CA VAL A 190 2.94 7.86 0.65
C VAL A 190 4.10 8.85 0.76
N GLU A 191 3.82 10.14 0.97
CA GLU A 191 4.88 11.13 1.14
C GLU A 191 5.71 10.84 2.40
N GLN A 192 5.09 10.39 3.50
CA GLN A 192 5.83 9.90 4.66
C GLN A 192 6.73 8.70 4.32
N VAL A 193 6.23 7.71 3.57
CA VAL A 193 7.06 6.58 3.10
C VAL A 193 8.24 7.05 2.26
N ARG A 194 8.05 8.08 1.41
CA ARG A 194 9.14 8.67 0.61
C ARG A 194 10.17 9.37 1.49
N GLU A 195 9.74 10.09 2.53
CA GLU A 195 10.63 10.73 3.50
C GLU A 195 11.44 9.69 4.28
N ASP A 196 10.80 8.64 4.78
CA ASP A 196 11.44 7.53 5.48
C ASP A 196 12.54 6.90 4.60
N TRP A 197 12.28 6.70 3.31
CA TRP A 197 13.26 6.16 2.37
C TRP A 197 14.48 7.05 2.15
N GLN A 198 14.29 8.36 2.09
CA GLN A 198 15.40 9.31 1.94
C GLN A 198 16.35 9.28 3.14
N SER A 199 15.90 8.79 4.29
CA SER A 199 16.72 8.62 5.48
C SER A 199 17.53 7.31 5.52
N LEU A 200 17.30 6.38 4.58
CA LEU A 200 17.96 5.08 4.55
C LEU A 200 19.36 5.15 3.91
N PRO A 201 20.36 4.45 4.46
CA PRO A 201 21.74 4.48 3.96
C PRO A 201 21.93 3.52 2.77
N SER A 202 21.23 3.76 1.65
CA SER A 202 21.53 3.10 0.37
C SER A 202 21.39 4.07 -0.80
N PRO A 203 22.41 4.16 -1.69
CA PRO A 203 22.33 4.96 -2.91
C PRO A 203 21.14 4.58 -3.81
N ALA A 204 20.63 3.36 -3.70
CA ALA A 204 19.47 2.93 -4.46
C ALA A 204 18.21 3.74 -4.10
N PHE A 205 18.02 4.07 -2.81
CA PHE A 205 16.86 4.82 -2.33
C PHE A 205 16.81 6.27 -2.85
N GLU A 206 17.98 6.88 -3.10
CA GLU A 206 18.08 8.24 -3.66
C GLU A 206 17.38 8.39 -5.02
N TYR A 207 17.36 7.30 -5.80
CA TYR A 207 16.85 7.32 -7.17
C TYR A 207 15.48 6.63 -7.33
N LEU A 208 14.88 6.09 -6.26
CA LEU A 208 13.63 5.34 -6.38
C LEU A 208 12.43 6.19 -6.83
N ASN A 209 12.40 7.47 -6.46
CA ASN A 209 11.33 8.36 -6.92
C ASN A 209 11.40 8.55 -8.45
N LEU A 210 12.60 8.91 -8.93
CA LEU A 210 12.89 9.07 -10.35
C LEU A 210 12.55 7.80 -11.14
N LEU A 211 12.98 6.66 -10.62
CA LEU A 211 12.67 5.35 -11.18
C LEU A 211 11.15 5.12 -11.24
N ALA A 212 10.41 5.33 -10.14
CA ALA A 212 8.97 5.13 -10.12
C ALA A 212 8.26 5.98 -11.17
N THR A 213 8.65 7.25 -11.33
CA THR A 213 8.13 8.15 -12.37
C THR A 213 8.41 7.63 -13.76
N ALA A 214 9.65 7.23 -14.05
CA ALA A 214 10.03 6.69 -15.35
C ALA A 214 9.28 5.38 -15.67
N LEU A 215 9.12 4.47 -14.71
CA LEU A 215 8.36 3.22 -14.90
C LEU A 215 6.89 3.50 -15.25
N VAL A 216 6.25 4.42 -14.51
CA VAL A 216 4.87 4.82 -14.80
C VAL A 216 4.77 5.38 -16.22
N GLU A 217 5.72 6.20 -16.64
CA GLU A 217 5.71 6.81 -17.96
C GLU A 217 5.89 5.80 -19.10
N VAL A 218 6.85 4.87 -18.98
CA VAL A 218 7.01 3.76 -19.94
C VAL A 218 5.75 2.91 -20.00
N ALA A 219 5.19 2.54 -18.84
CA ALA A 219 3.98 1.74 -18.78
C ALA A 219 2.81 2.46 -19.47
N TRP A 220 2.68 3.77 -19.24
CA TRP A 220 1.65 4.61 -19.84
C TRP A 220 1.75 4.67 -21.37
N LEU A 221 2.93 4.96 -21.89
CA LEU A 221 3.19 5.01 -23.33
C LEU A 221 2.94 3.67 -24.04
N SER A 222 3.07 2.56 -23.29
CA SER A 222 2.80 1.22 -23.81
C SER A 222 1.32 0.81 -23.77
N MET A 223 0.44 1.59 -23.12
CA MET A 223 -0.98 1.30 -23.11
C MET A 223 -1.63 1.76 -24.42
N PRO A 224 -2.60 1.00 -24.96
CA PRO A 224 -3.41 1.45 -26.08
C PRO A 224 -4.25 2.66 -25.67
N ALA A 225 -4.29 3.67 -26.54
CA ALA A 225 -5.09 4.89 -26.36
C ALA A 225 -6.19 4.92 -27.43
N PRO A 226 -7.24 5.76 -27.27
CA PRO A 226 -8.26 5.94 -28.30
C PRO A 226 -7.70 6.34 -29.67
N SER A 227 -6.49 6.92 -29.70
CA SER A 227 -5.78 7.39 -30.90
C SER A 227 -4.90 6.33 -31.59
N GLY A 228 -4.72 5.13 -31.03
CA GLY A 228 -3.89 4.09 -31.64
C GLY A 228 -3.35 3.03 -30.69
N GLU A 229 -2.63 2.06 -31.24
CA GLU A 229 -1.91 1.05 -30.46
C GLU A 229 -0.84 1.69 -29.57
N GLY A 230 -0.67 1.15 -28.36
CA GLY A 230 0.39 1.59 -27.45
C GLY A 230 1.78 1.26 -28.01
N LEU A 231 2.78 2.03 -27.60
CA LEU A 231 4.14 1.83 -28.08
C LEU A 231 4.72 0.49 -27.59
N PRO A 232 5.48 -0.23 -28.42
CA PRO A 232 6.33 -1.31 -27.94
C PRO A 232 7.23 -0.82 -26.81
N LEU A 233 7.46 -1.64 -25.77
CA LEU A 233 8.21 -1.22 -24.57
C LEU A 233 9.58 -0.61 -24.88
N LYS A 234 10.27 -1.12 -25.90
CA LYS A 234 11.56 -0.58 -26.34
C LYS A 234 11.42 0.85 -26.89
N GLU A 235 10.39 1.12 -27.68
CA GLU A 235 10.11 2.44 -28.25
C GLU A 235 9.62 3.42 -27.17
N ALA A 236 8.77 2.95 -26.25
CA ALA A 236 8.35 3.73 -25.07
C ALA A 236 9.56 4.16 -24.23
N LEU A 237 10.50 3.26 -23.96
CA LEU A 237 11.72 3.54 -23.22
C LEU A 237 12.63 4.55 -23.96
N GLN A 238 12.79 4.38 -25.27
CA GLN A 238 13.54 5.33 -26.10
C GLN A 238 12.90 6.72 -26.10
N SER A 239 11.56 6.80 -26.17
CA SER A 239 10.81 8.06 -26.18
C SER A 239 11.02 8.87 -24.92
N ILE A 240 11.18 8.24 -23.75
CA ILE A 240 11.38 8.96 -22.49
C ILE A 240 12.85 9.32 -22.24
N SER A 241 13.80 8.67 -22.91
CA SER A 241 15.23 8.82 -22.59
C SER A 241 15.72 10.27 -22.71
N GLY A 242 15.15 11.07 -23.61
CA GLY A 242 15.47 12.50 -23.72
C GLY A 242 14.94 13.35 -22.56
N THR A 243 13.84 12.97 -21.93
CA THR A 243 13.31 13.62 -20.72
C THR A 243 14.18 13.35 -19.49
N TYR A 244 14.90 12.23 -19.50
CA TYR A 244 15.71 11.73 -18.40
C TYR A 244 17.21 11.71 -18.74
N GLU A 245 17.69 12.65 -19.56
CA GLU A 245 19.10 12.69 -20.02
C GLU A 245 20.10 12.71 -18.86
N ASP A 246 19.83 13.53 -17.83
CA ASP A 246 20.66 13.62 -16.62
C ASP A 246 20.63 12.34 -15.76
N ALA A 247 19.65 11.46 -16.00
CA ALA A 247 19.48 10.21 -15.27
C ALA A 247 20.16 9.02 -15.94
N LEU A 248 20.58 9.14 -17.21
CA LEU A 248 21.07 8.01 -18.00
C LEU A 248 22.33 7.36 -17.39
N ASP A 249 23.16 8.17 -16.73
CA ASP A 249 24.40 7.73 -16.09
C ASP A 249 24.19 7.28 -14.63
N LEU A 250 22.97 7.41 -14.08
CA LEU A 250 22.68 7.00 -12.71
C LEU A 250 22.69 5.47 -12.60
N PRO A 251 23.18 4.89 -11.48
CA PRO A 251 23.25 3.44 -11.29
C PRO A 251 21.91 2.72 -11.45
N ILE A 252 20.80 3.41 -11.19
CA ILE A 252 19.45 2.83 -11.27
C ILE A 252 18.95 2.70 -12.72
N TRP A 253 19.47 3.49 -13.66
CA TRP A 253 18.94 3.58 -15.02
C TRP A 253 19.17 2.30 -15.83
N PRO A 254 20.37 1.69 -15.83
CA PRO A 254 20.58 0.38 -16.46
C PRO A 254 19.64 -0.71 -15.92
N ILE A 255 19.33 -0.68 -14.62
CA ILE A 255 18.38 -1.61 -13.98
C ILE A 255 16.98 -1.42 -14.55
N LEU A 256 16.51 -0.17 -14.70
CA LEU A 256 15.22 0.12 -15.33
C LEU A 256 15.15 -0.43 -16.76
N VAL A 257 16.17 -0.16 -17.58
CA VAL A 257 16.24 -0.60 -18.98
C VAL A 257 16.13 -2.12 -19.05
N GLU A 258 16.93 -2.83 -18.26
CA GLU A 258 16.93 -4.29 -18.24
C GLU A 258 15.56 -4.85 -17.82
N VAL A 259 14.98 -4.33 -16.75
CA VAL A 259 13.71 -4.83 -16.22
C VAL A 259 12.56 -4.64 -17.21
N VAL A 260 12.46 -3.46 -17.83
CA VAL A 260 11.43 -3.16 -18.83
C VAL A 260 11.54 -4.10 -20.02
N LEU A 261 12.76 -4.29 -20.56
CA LEU A 261 12.98 -5.12 -21.75
C LEU A 261 12.79 -6.61 -21.46
N THR A 262 13.22 -7.10 -20.30
CA THR A 262 13.10 -8.53 -19.91
C THR A 262 11.64 -8.97 -19.78
N VAL A 263 10.75 -8.09 -19.28
CA VAL A 263 9.32 -8.39 -19.19
C VAL A 263 8.65 -8.36 -20.57
N GLY A 264 9.12 -7.50 -21.48
CA GLY A 264 8.68 -7.47 -22.88
C GLY A 264 8.92 -8.79 -23.61
N GLU A 265 10.05 -9.44 -23.36
CA GLU A 265 10.36 -10.75 -23.96
C GLU A 265 9.48 -11.88 -23.43
N ARG A 266 9.15 -11.88 -22.13
CA ARG A 266 8.24 -12.88 -21.55
C ARG A 266 6.82 -12.79 -22.11
N ARG A 267 6.32 -11.58 -22.39
CA ARG A 267 5.02 -11.37 -23.06
C ARG A 267 4.98 -11.96 -24.47
N LYS A 268 6.04 -11.79 -25.26
CA LYS A 268 6.12 -12.38 -26.61
C LYS A 268 6.13 -13.91 -26.60
N ARG A 269 6.74 -14.54 -25.58
CA ARG A 269 6.79 -16.00 -25.43
C ARG A 269 5.49 -16.63 -24.91
N GLN A 270 4.65 -15.89 -24.20
CA GLN A 270 3.34 -16.37 -23.73
C GLN A 270 2.21 -16.20 -24.76
N ALA A 271 2.43 -15.37 -25.79
CA ALA A 271 1.49 -15.11 -26.87
C ALA A 271 1.78 -15.93 -28.15
N ALA A 272 2.84 -16.73 -28.16
CA ALA A 272 3.27 -17.62 -29.23
C ALA A 272 3.12 -19.09 -28.80
#